data_AF-A0A9D4G9T4-F1
#
_entry.id   AF-A0A9D4G9T4-F1
#
_cell.length_a   1.000
_cell.length_b   1.000
_cell.length_c   1.000
_cell.angle_alpha   90.00
_cell.angle_beta   90.00
_cell.angle_gamma   90.00
#
_symmetry.space_group_name_H-M   'P 1'
#
loop_
_entity.id
_entity.type
_entity.pdbx_description
1 polymer ?
#
loop_
_entity_poly.entity_id
_entity_poly.type
_entity_poly.pdbx_seq_one_letter_code
_entity_poly.pdbx_strand_id
1 'polypeptide(L)'
;MLLCFAGCAVSPKGDKLYITTSWGWGKLLTLSRDGTVLAAFTDPELRAPSSVYVTPAGQKLVLGIEPNYLLQADSKGRWKLATLATYKDGIRCFSSTTSSIIVGN
;
A
#
# COMPACT_ATOMS: atom_id res chain seq x y z
N MET A 1 15.18 -2.63 18.74
CA MET A 1 14.09 -3.52 18.29
C MET A 1 13.43 -2.84 17.10
N LEU A 2 13.76 -3.27 15.87
CA LEU A 2 13.23 -2.66 14.64
C LEU A 2 11.88 -3.34 14.32
N LEU A 3 10.77 -2.65 14.55
CA LEU A 3 9.45 -3.12 14.10
C LEU A 3 9.33 -2.86 12.59
N CYS A 4 9.46 -3.91 11.78
CA CYS A 4 9.20 -3.85 10.35
C CYS A 4 7.68 -3.92 10.12
N PHE A 5 7.01 -2.78 9.89
CA PHE A 5 5.60 -2.78 9.48
C PHE A 5 5.52 -3.11 7.99
N ALA A 6 5.34 -4.37 7.65
CA ALA A 6 5.03 -4.81 6.30
C ALA A 6 3.55 -5.22 6.22
N GLY A 7 2.81 -4.58 5.31
CA GLY A 7 1.44 -4.96 4.98
C GLY A 7 1.41 -5.83 3.74
N CYS A 8 0.44 -6.73 3.67
CA CYS A 8 0.21 -7.55 2.50
C CYS A 8 -1.27 -7.64 2.12
N ALA A 9 -1.53 -7.82 0.82
CA ALA A 9 -2.86 -8.03 0.28
C ALA A 9 -2.81 -8.95 -0.94
N VAL A 10 -3.89 -9.68 -1.21
CA VAL A 10 -4.00 -10.59 -2.34
C VAL A 10 -4.94 -9.99 -3.39
N SER A 11 -4.69 -10.25 -4.68
CA SER A 11 -5.64 -9.87 -5.73
C SER A 11 -6.99 -10.56 -5.55
N PRO A 12 -8.11 -9.96 -5.98
CA PRO A 12 -9.42 -10.62 -5.92
C PRO A 12 -9.46 -11.99 -6.64
N LYS A 13 -8.59 -12.19 -7.63
CA LYS A 13 -8.46 -13.46 -8.38
C LYS A 13 -7.54 -14.48 -7.69
N GLY A 14 -6.82 -14.10 -6.63
CA GLY A 14 -5.89 -14.98 -5.92
C GLY A 14 -4.58 -15.29 -6.66
N ASP A 15 -4.29 -14.57 -7.75
CA ASP A 15 -3.14 -14.83 -8.63
C ASP A 15 -1.92 -13.96 -8.34
N LYS A 16 -2.07 -12.91 -7.52
CA LYS A 16 -1.02 -11.94 -7.19
C LYS A 16 -1.03 -11.59 -5.71
N LEU A 17 0.16 -11.32 -5.20
CA LEU A 17 0.39 -10.82 -3.84
C LEU A 17 0.99 -9.42 -3.92
N TYR A 18 0.57 -8.54 -3.03
CA TYR A 18 1.03 -7.17 -2.90
C TYR A 18 1.66 -7.00 -1.53
N ILE A 19 2.89 -6.49 -1.45
CA ILE A 19 3.63 -6.37 -0.19
C ILE A 19 4.22 -4.97 -0.07
N THR A 20 4.01 -4.30 1.06
CA THR A 20 4.75 -3.09 1.37
C THR A 20 6.09 -3.42 2.01
N THR A 21 7.14 -2.73 1.58
CA THR A 21 8.48 -2.90 2.12
C THR A 21 8.97 -1.57 2.68
N SER A 22 9.45 -1.56 3.92
CA SER A 22 9.93 -0.38 4.62
C SER A 22 11.45 -0.17 4.54
N TRP A 23 12.19 -1.04 3.85
CA TRP A 23 13.64 -0.93 3.70
C TRP A 23 14.00 0.14 2.66
N GLY A 24 14.73 1.17 3.08
CA GLY A 24 15.16 2.29 2.22
C GLY A 24 13.99 3.22 1.82
N TRP A 25 13.94 3.64 0.56
CA TRP A 25 12.79 4.34 -0.01
C TRP A 25 11.68 3.30 -0.24
N GLY A 26 10.73 3.25 0.69
CA GLY A 26 9.73 2.20 0.77
C GLY A 26 8.99 1.92 -0.54
N LYS A 27 8.57 0.67 -0.73
CA LYS A 27 8.02 0.19 -2.00
C LYS A 27 6.72 -0.57 -1.78
N LEU A 28 5.92 -0.63 -2.84
CA LEU A 28 4.92 -1.66 -3.03
C LEU A 28 5.45 -2.67 -4.05
N LEU A 29 5.66 -3.92 -3.63
CA LEU A 29 5.96 -5.02 -4.52
C LEU A 29 4.67 -5.68 -5.00
N THR A 30 4.63 -6.01 -6.28
CA THR A 30 3.65 -6.94 -6.85
C THR A 30 4.37 -8.24 -7.17
N LEU A 31 3.89 -9.33 -6.59
CA LEU A 31 4.41 -10.67 -6.80
C LEU A 31 3.37 -11.53 -7.51
N SER A 32 3.82 -12.49 -8.31
CA SER A 32 3.00 -13.61 -8.74
C SER A 32 2.73 -14.57 -7.57
N ARG A 33 1.81 -15.51 -7.79
CA ARG A 33 1.45 -16.55 -6.81
C ARG A 33 2.64 -17.39 -6.31
N ASP A 34 3.67 -17.56 -7.13
CA ASP A 34 4.90 -18.29 -6.79
C ASP A 34 5.98 -17.40 -6.13
N GLY A 35 5.69 -16.11 -5.90
CA GLY A 35 6.60 -15.18 -5.25
C GLY A 35 7.57 -14.46 -6.18
N THR A 36 7.45 -14.61 -7.50
CA THR A 36 8.27 -13.85 -8.45
C THR A 36 7.88 -12.37 -8.45
N VAL A 37 8.86 -11.47 -8.39
CA VAL A 37 8.63 -10.02 -8.46
C VAL A 37 8.21 -9.61 -9.87
N LEU A 38 6.97 -9.15 -10.01
CA LEU A 38 6.40 -8.68 -11.28
C LEU A 38 6.50 -7.16 -11.45
N ALA A 39 6.45 -6.42 -10.34
CA ALA A 39 6.58 -4.97 -10.32
C ALA A 39 7.03 -4.45 -8.95
N ALA A 40 7.65 -3.28 -8.95
CA ALA A 40 7.94 -2.49 -7.77
C ALA A 40 7.48 -1.05 -8.03
N PHE A 41 6.54 -0.57 -7.21
CA PHE A 41 6.11 0.82 -7.21
C PHE A 41 6.81 1.59 -6.09
N THR A 42 7.34 2.75 -6.45
CA THR A 42 7.96 3.72 -5.56
C THR A 42 7.39 5.09 -5.85
N ASP A 43 7.23 5.90 -4.83
CA ASP A 43 6.81 7.29 -4.96
C ASP A 43 7.52 8.12 -3.89
N PRO A 44 7.88 9.39 -4.16
CA PRO A 44 8.49 10.26 -3.16
C PRO A 44 7.62 10.42 -1.89
N GLU A 45 6.30 10.32 -2.00
CA GLU A 45 5.36 10.38 -0.87
C GLU A 45 5.17 9.01 -0.19
N LEU A 46 5.63 7.92 -0.79
CA LEU A 46 5.51 6.56 -0.25
C LEU A 46 6.69 6.23 0.66
N ARG A 47 6.73 6.85 1.84
CA ARG A 47 7.76 6.59 2.85
C ARG A 47 7.26 5.65 3.95
N ALA A 48 8.11 4.68 4.28
CA ALA A 48 7.86 3.64 5.27
C ALA A 48 6.46 2.98 5.13
N PRO A 49 6.07 2.46 3.96
CA PRO A 49 4.71 2.00 3.75
C PRO A 49 4.35 0.83 4.67
N SER A 50 3.27 1.00 5.43
CA SER A 50 2.86 0.10 6.50
C SER A 50 1.73 -0.86 6.10
N SER A 51 0.94 -0.48 5.10
CA SER A 51 -0.25 -1.24 4.71
C SER A 51 -0.61 -1.04 3.23
N VAL A 52 -1.21 -2.08 2.66
CA VAL A 52 -1.78 -2.08 1.31
C VAL A 52 -3.18 -2.69 1.34
N TYR A 53 -4.09 -2.07 0.62
CA TYR A 53 -5.42 -2.59 0.35
C TYR A 53 -5.66 -2.71 -1.16
N VAL A 54 -6.34 -3.78 -1.59
CA VAL A 54 -6.73 -3.98 -2.99
C VAL A 54 -8.23 -3.82 -3.11
N THR A 55 -8.65 -2.81 -3.87
CA THR A 55 -10.08 -2.58 -4.14
C THR A 55 -10.65 -3.72 -4.99
N PRO A 56 -11.99 -3.95 -5.00
CA PRO A 56 -12.63 -4.89 -5.92
C PRO A 56 -12.33 -4.61 -7.40
N ALA A 57 -12.12 -3.33 -7.76
CA ALA A 57 -11.71 -2.91 -9.10
C ALA A 57 -10.21 -3.17 -9.41
N GLY A 58 -9.44 -3.69 -8.44
CA GLY A 58 -8.04 -4.07 -8.60
C GLY A 58 -7.01 -2.95 -8.41
N GLN A 59 -7.44 -1.74 -8.05
CA GLN A 59 -6.55 -0.63 -7.66
C GLN A 59 -5.94 -0.87 -6.27
N LYS A 60 -4.77 -0.29 -6.00
CA LYS A 60 -4.07 -0.47 -4.72
C LYS A 60 -4.09 0.83 -3.97
N LEU A 61 -4.48 0.76 -2.71
CA LEU A 61 -4.35 1.87 -1.79
C LEU A 61 -3.20 1.53 -0.86
N VAL A 62 -2.21 2.41 -0.75
CA VAL A 62 -1.01 2.17 0.03
C VAL A 62 -0.85 3.30 1.04
N LEU A 63 -0.61 2.94 2.30
CA LEU A 63 -0.41 3.89 3.38
C LEU A 63 1.09 4.02 3.65
N GLY A 64 1.66 5.16 3.25
CA GLY A 64 2.94 5.64 3.80
C GLY A 64 2.70 6.22 5.19
N ILE A 65 3.65 6.10 6.11
CA ILE A 65 3.53 6.65 7.48
C ILE A 65 4.55 7.74 7.81
N GLU A 66 5.42 8.11 6.89
CA GLU A 66 6.45 9.15 7.11
C GLU A 66 6.61 10.13 5.94
N PRO A 67 5.64 11.02 5.66
CA PRO A 67 4.40 11.28 6.42
C PRO A 67 3.24 10.34 6.09
N ASN A 68 2.17 10.38 6.90
CA ASN A 68 0.92 9.64 6.65
C ASN A 68 0.29 10.05 5.31
N TYR A 69 0.58 9.33 4.24
CA TYR A 69 -0.02 9.55 2.93
C TYR A 69 -0.78 8.31 2.49
N LEU A 70 -2.00 8.52 2.04
CA LEU A 70 -2.79 7.50 1.37
C LEU A 70 -2.64 7.68 -0.13
N LEU A 71 -1.89 6.77 -0.75
CA LEU A 71 -1.66 6.80 -2.19
C LEU A 71 -2.51 5.76 -2.90
N GLN A 72 -3.04 6.14 -4.05
CA GLN A 72 -3.65 5.20 -4.99
C GLN A 72 -2.64 4.85 -6.08
N ALA A 73 -2.35 3.57 -6.23
CA ALA A 73 -1.57 3.04 -7.34
C ALA A 73 -2.47 2.28 -8.34
N ASP A 74 -2.00 2.22 -9.58
CA ASP A 74 -2.71 1.59 -10.69
C ASP A 74 -3.02 0.10 -10.47
N SER A 75 -3.83 -0.47 -11.36
CA SER A 75 -4.21 -1.89 -11.31
C SER A 75 -3.04 -2.87 -11.54
N LYS A 76 -1.83 -2.37 -11.83
CA LYS A 76 -0.62 -3.17 -11.91
C LYS A 76 0.38 -2.91 -10.78
N GLY A 77 0.09 -1.96 -9.88
CA GLY A 77 1.00 -1.55 -8.81
C GLY A 77 2.31 -0.97 -9.35
N ARG A 78 2.23 -0.12 -10.38
CA ARG A 78 3.40 0.47 -11.07
C ARG A 78 3.46 1.99 -10.99
N TRP A 79 2.32 2.65 -10.97
CA TRP A 79 2.24 4.10 -11.07
C TRP A 79 1.28 4.65 -10.02
N LYS A 80 1.61 5.83 -9.48
CA LYS A 80 0.69 6.63 -8.68
C LYS A 80 -0.40 7.20 -9.60
N LEU A 81 -1.65 7.06 -9.19
CA LEU A 81 -2.80 7.71 -9.79
C LEU A 81 -3.15 8.99 -9.02
N ALA A 82 -3.12 8.94 -7.69
CA ALA A 82 -3.47 10.06 -6.84
C ALA A 82 -2.90 9.93 -5.42
N THR A 83 -2.79 11.06 -4.74
CA THR A 83 -2.76 11.15 -3.27
C THR A 83 -4.19 11.39 -2.82
N LEU A 84 -4.79 10.41 -2.15
CA LEU A 84 -6.20 10.49 -1.75
C LEU A 84 -6.38 11.23 -0.44
N ALA A 85 -5.40 11.17 0.44
CA ALA A 85 -5.39 11.91 1.70
C ALA A 85 -3.95 11.98 2.26
N THR A 86 -3.78 12.87 3.23
CA THR A 86 -2.51 13.27 3.83
C THR A 86 -2.59 13.20 5.36
N TYR A 87 -1.47 13.50 6.02
CA TYR A 87 -1.40 13.49 7.48
C TYR A 87 -2.34 14.51 8.13
N LYS A 88 -2.66 15.60 7.41
CA LYS A 88 -3.60 16.64 7.88
C LYS A 88 -5.03 16.13 7.96
N ASP A 89 -5.33 15.07 7.21
CA ASP A 89 -6.64 14.45 7.21
C ASP A 89 -6.78 13.48 8.39
N GLY A 90 -5.71 13.15 9.12
CA GLY A 90 -5.77 12.28 10.30
C GLY A 90 -5.79 10.78 9.98
N ILE A 91 -5.23 10.35 8.84
CA ILE A 91 -5.21 8.93 8.46
C ILE A 91 -4.33 8.14 9.44
N ARG A 92 -4.86 7.03 9.98
CA ARG A 92 -4.12 6.18 10.93
C ARG A 92 -3.88 4.76 10.42
N CYS A 93 -4.83 4.16 9.71
CA CYS A 93 -4.72 2.76 9.26
C CYS A 93 -5.81 2.39 8.23
N PHE A 94 -5.61 1.27 7.53
CA PHE A 94 -6.69 0.56 6.83
C PHE A 94 -7.21 -0.58 7.69
N SER A 95 -8.54 -0.73 7.72
CA SER A 95 -9.19 -1.91 8.27
C SER A 95 -9.55 -2.86 7.14
N SER A 96 -8.87 -4.00 7.07
CA SER A 96 -9.15 -5.05 6.07
C SER A 96 -10.49 -5.74 6.30
N THR A 97 -11.02 -5.71 7.53
CA THR A 97 -12.32 -6.30 7.88
C THR A 97 -13.50 -5.47 7.40
N THR A 98 -13.33 -4.15 7.34
CA THR A 98 -14.39 -3.21 6.92
C THR A 98 -14.15 -2.60 5.55
N SER A 99 -13.02 -2.89 4.91
CA SER A 99 -12.59 -2.21 3.67
C SER A 99 -12.63 -0.68 3.80
N SER A 100 -12.41 -0.17 5.02
CA SER A 100 -12.50 1.26 5.33
C SER A 100 -11.16 1.81 5.78
N ILE A 101 -10.93 3.09 5.47
CA ILE A 101 -9.82 3.86 5.99
C ILE A 101 -10.26 4.46 7.32
N ILE A 102 -9.44 4.27 8.36
CA ILE A 102 -9.68 4.92 9.65
C ILE A 102 -9.01 6.29 9.60
N VAL A 103 -9.85 7.32 9.70
CA VAL A 103 -9.48 8.73 9.74
C VAL A 103 -9.83 9.24 11.14
N GLY A 104 -8.83 9.72 11.89
CA GLY A 104 -8.99 10.24 13.24
C GLY A 104 -7.90 11.24 13.58
N ASN A 105 -8.33 12.46 13.91
CA ASN A 105 -7.47 13.50 14.50
C ASN A 105 -7.04 13.10 15.90
#